data_AF-A0A7K3VEX3-F1
#
_entry.id   AF-A0A7K3VEX3-F1
#
_cell.length_a   1.000
_cell.length_b   1.000
_cell.length_c   1.000
_cell.angle_alpha   90.00
_cell.angle_beta   90.00
_cell.angle_gamma   90.00
#
_symmetry.space_group_name_H-M   'P 1'
#
loop_
_entity.id
_entity.type
_entity.pdbx_description
1 polymer ?
#
loop_
_entity_poly.entity_id
_entity_poly.type
_entity_poly.pdbx_seq_one_letter_code
_entity_poly.pdbx_strand_id
1 'polypeptide(L)'
;MSEREFLRNERPNEYELRFSVEGQVRLTVKAESLEDAMAQARAMVDEDDFGLELDDVFHVKVDRVRKSCAMYLVTRDGRPMQVSVLEEHDKPRQPDESGF
;
A
#
# COMPACT_ATOMS: atom_id res chain seq x y z
N MET A 1 3.98 -7.84 29.19
CA MET A 1 4.64 -8.67 28.14
C MET A 1 5.99 -8.04 27.84
N SER A 2 7.09 -8.79 27.88
CA SER A 2 8.43 -8.22 27.61
C SER A 2 8.75 -8.37 26.12
N GLU A 3 9.09 -7.26 25.44
CA GLU A 3 9.41 -7.25 24.00
C GLU A 3 10.51 -8.25 23.58
N ARG A 4 11.31 -8.75 24.53
CA ARG A 4 12.42 -9.67 24.30
C ARG A 4 12.02 -11.04 23.75
N GLU A 5 10.74 -11.41 23.84
CA GLU A 5 10.24 -12.69 23.33
C GLU A 5 9.87 -12.64 21.83
N PHE A 6 9.69 -11.43 21.28
CA PHE A 6 9.30 -11.24 19.89
C PHE A 6 10.54 -11.08 19.00
N LEU A 7 10.56 -11.81 17.89
CA LEU A 7 11.55 -11.55 16.85
C LEU A 7 11.26 -10.20 16.21
N ARG A 8 12.29 -9.35 16.19
CA ARG A 8 12.24 -7.99 15.64
C ARG A 8 13.11 -7.92 14.39
N ASN A 9 12.50 -7.61 13.25
CA ASN A 9 13.20 -7.27 12.02
C ASN A 9 13.52 -5.78 12.08
N GLU A 10 14.73 -5.48 12.50
CA GLU A 10 15.27 -4.14 12.38
C GLU A 10 15.64 -3.89 10.92
N ARG A 11 15.10 -2.79 10.39
CA ARG A 11 15.33 -2.38 9.00
C ARG A 11 16.23 -1.13 8.97
N PRO A 12 17.53 -1.27 9.28
CA PRO A 12 18.44 -0.13 9.31
C PRO A 12 18.55 0.47 7.90
N ASN A 13 18.52 1.80 7.83
CA ASN A 13 18.59 2.55 6.58
C ASN A 13 17.40 2.36 5.62
N GLU A 14 16.30 1.76 6.06
CA GLU A 14 15.04 1.80 5.34
C GLU A 14 14.19 3.01 5.75
N TYR A 15 13.55 3.63 4.76
CA TYR A 15 12.69 4.79 4.94
C TYR A 15 11.39 4.60 4.18
N GLU A 16 10.28 4.95 4.82
CA GLU A 16 8.98 5.04 4.18
C GLU A 16 8.84 6.43 3.56
N LEU A 17 8.47 6.45 2.28
CA LEU A 17 8.19 7.64 1.51
C LEU A 17 6.71 7.65 1.13
N ARG A 18 6.04 8.77 1.34
CA ARG A 18 4.67 9.00 0.86
C ARG A 18 4.66 10.19 -0.07
N PHE A 19 4.09 9.98 -1.24
CA PHE A 19 3.87 11.01 -2.24
C PHE A 19 2.39 11.12 -2.56
N SER A 20 1.94 12.34 -2.82
CA SER A 20 0.69 12.60 -3.53
C SER A 20 1.05 13.02 -4.94
N VAL A 21 0.40 12.40 -5.92
CA VAL A 21 0.60 12.67 -7.34
C VAL A 21 -0.73 13.09 -7.93
N GLU A 22 -0.75 14.23 -8.59
CA GLU A 22 -1.90 14.74 -9.34
C GLU A 22 -1.50 14.85 -10.82
N GLY A 23 -2.32 14.25 -11.68
CA GLY A 23 -2.09 14.23 -13.11
C GLY A 23 -3.37 13.97 -13.90
N GLN A 24 -3.23 13.84 -15.21
CA GLN A 24 -4.29 13.48 -16.12
C GLN A 24 -3.91 12.24 -16.92
N VAL A 25 -4.93 11.45 -17.24
CA VAL A 25 -4.87 10.39 -18.24
C VAL A 25 -5.75 10.80 -19.41
N ARG A 26 -5.28 10.60 -20.63
CA ARG A 26 -5.97 10.85 -21.88
C ARG A 26 -6.19 9.53 -22.60
N LEU A 27 -7.42 9.06 -22.56
CA LEU A 27 -7.84 7.89 -23.31
C LEU A 27 -8.60 8.29 -24.58
N THR A 28 -8.45 7.48 -25.62
CA THR A 28 -9.32 7.51 -26.79
C THR A 28 -10.16 6.24 -26.79
N VAL A 29 -11.48 6.40 -26.71
CA VAL A 29 -12.43 5.29 -26.77
C VAL A 29 -13.14 5.26 -28.11
N LYS A 30 -13.50 4.05 -28.56
CA LYS A 30 -14.40 3.88 -29.70
C LYS A 30 -15.83 3.81 -29.16
N ALA A 31 -16.67 4.73 -29.59
CA ALA A 31 -18.07 4.82 -29.19
C ALA A 31 -18.95 5.16 -30.41
N GLU A 32 -20.20 4.73 -30.36
CA GLU A 32 -21.16 4.97 -31.45
C GLU A 32 -21.76 6.38 -31.41
N SER A 33 -21.64 7.06 -30.26
CA SER A 33 -22.08 8.44 -30.05
C SER A 33 -21.32 9.12 -28.90
N LEU A 34 -21.49 10.44 -28.75
CA LEU A 34 -20.95 11.17 -27.60
C LEU A 34 -21.56 10.71 -26.27
N GLU A 35 -22.85 10.37 -26.26
CA GLU A 35 -23.55 9.89 -25.08
C GLU A 35 -23.01 8.54 -24.62
N ASP A 36 -22.78 7.63 -25.58
CA ASP A 36 -22.12 6.33 -25.36
C ASP A 36 -20.69 6.52 -24.81
N ALA A 37 -19.89 7.43 -25.40
CA ALA A 37 -18.55 7.74 -24.89
C ALA A 37 -18.57 8.26 -23.44
N MET A 38 -19.53 9.11 -23.08
CA MET A 38 -19.68 9.61 -21.71
C MET A 38 -20.11 8.52 -20.73
N ALA A 39 -20.99 7.59 -21.15
CA ALA A 39 -21.39 6.46 -20.33
C ALA A 39 -20.20 5.53 -20.04
N GLN A 40 -19.40 5.21 -21.06
CA GLN A 40 -18.18 4.42 -20.92
C GLN A 40 -17.15 5.10 -20.01
N ALA A 41 -16.93 6.41 -20.19
CA ALA A 41 -15.99 7.16 -19.35
C ALA A 41 -16.39 7.18 -17.86
N ARG A 42 -17.70 7.25 -17.55
CA ARG A 42 -18.18 7.18 -16.16
C ARG A 42 -17.97 5.81 -15.55
N ALA A 43 -18.26 4.74 -16.30
CA ALA A 43 -18.04 3.37 -15.83
C ALA A 43 -16.57 3.13 -15.46
N MET A 44 -15.63 3.70 -16.21
CA MET A 44 -14.19 3.59 -15.91
C MET A 44 -13.77 4.29 -14.61
N VAL A 45 -14.49 5.31 -14.16
CA VAL A 45 -14.21 6.02 -12.88
C VAL A 45 -14.67 5.23 -11.67
N ASP A 46 -15.72 4.41 -11.83
CA ASP A 46 -16.29 3.63 -10.73
C ASP A 46 -15.54 2.29 -10.50
N GLU A 47 -14.78 1.82 -11.49
CA GLU A 47 -13.85 0.71 -11.32
C GLU A 47 -12.57 1.24 -10.65
N ASP A 48 -12.43 1.04 -9.33
CA ASP A 48 -11.26 1.39 -8.49
C ASP A 48 -9.89 0.90 -9.03
N ASP A 49 -9.89 0.16 -10.14
CA ASP A 49 -8.73 -0.33 -10.87
C ASP A 49 -8.30 0.68 -11.95
N PHE A 50 -7.99 1.90 -11.52
CA PHE A 50 -7.49 2.97 -12.40
C PHE A 50 -6.00 2.72 -12.76
N GLY A 51 -5.66 1.49 -13.14
CA GLY A 51 -4.32 0.96 -13.49
C GLY A 51 -3.68 1.58 -14.74
N LEU A 52 -3.96 2.86 -14.97
CA LEU A 52 -3.49 3.68 -16.06
C LEU A 52 -2.37 4.58 -15.56
N GLU A 53 -1.26 4.56 -16.27
CA GLU A 53 -0.16 5.50 -16.05
C GLU A 53 -0.63 6.92 -16.40
N LEU A 54 -0.22 7.91 -15.60
CA LEU A 54 -0.52 9.32 -15.86
C LEU A 54 0.26 9.77 -17.10
N ASP A 55 -0.43 10.30 -18.11
CA ASP A 55 0.21 10.86 -19.30
C ASP A 55 0.93 12.17 -18.96
N ASP A 56 0.25 13.01 -18.18
CA ASP A 56 0.76 14.30 -17.72
C ASP A 56 0.67 14.37 -16.20
N VAL A 57 1.79 14.68 -15.55
CA VAL A 57 1.86 14.90 -14.09
C VAL A 57 2.04 16.38 -13.82
N PHE A 58 1.07 16.99 -13.16
CA PHE A 58 1.09 18.43 -12.87
C PHE A 58 1.70 18.74 -11.52
N HIS A 59 1.44 17.86 -10.54
CA HIS A 59 1.90 18.06 -9.19
C HIS A 59 2.41 16.76 -8.59
N VAL A 60 3.64 16.80 -8.08
CA VAL A 60 4.20 15.76 -7.23
C VAL A 60 4.60 16.41 -5.93
N LYS A 61 4.04 15.90 -4.84
CA LYS A 61 4.33 16.38 -3.50
C LYS A 61 4.87 15.25 -2.66
N VAL A 62 5.97 15.50 -1.98
CA VAL A 62 6.42 14.64 -0.89
C VAL A 62 5.60 14.98 0.35
N ASP A 63 4.74 14.07 0.79
CA ASP A 63 3.94 14.27 1.98
C ASP A 63 4.69 13.86 3.25
N ARG A 64 5.48 12.79 3.14
CA ARG A 64 6.19 12.25 4.30
C ARG A 64 7.45 11.49 3.90
N VAL A 65 8.51 11.71 4.67
CA VAL A 65 9.70 10.86 4.70
C VAL A 65 9.93 10.49 6.16
N ARG A 66 9.97 9.20 6.48
CA ARG A 66 10.30 8.74 7.84
C ARG A 66 11.13 7.47 7.81
N LYS A 67 11.89 7.22 8.87
CA LYS A 67 12.55 5.93 9.07
C LYS A 67 11.50 4.83 9.18
N SER A 68 11.72 3.72 8.49
CA SER A 68 10.86 2.55 8.61
C SER A 68 10.88 2.03 10.04
N CYS A 69 9.69 1.73 10.58
CA CYS A 69 9.58 1.10 11.88
C CYS A 69 10.10 -0.33 11.81
N ALA A 70 10.64 -0.83 12.93
CA ALA A 70 10.91 -2.25 13.05
C ALA A 70 9.59 -3.04 12.97
N MET A 71 9.66 -4.24 12.40
CA MET A 71 8.53 -5.15 12.34
C MET A 71 8.73 -6.31 13.29
N TYR A 72 7.66 -6.78 13.91
CA TYR A 72 7.65 -7.91 14.83
C TYR A 72 6.87 -9.07 14.19
N LEU A 73 7.35 -10.29 14.42
CA LEU A 73 6.60 -11.48 14.04
C LEU A 73 5.68 -11.94 15.14
N VAL A 74 4.40 -12.02 14.78
CA VAL A 74 3.35 -12.39 15.70
C VAL A 74 2.42 -13.42 15.08
N THR A 75 1.76 -14.18 15.94
CA THR A 75 0.51 -14.86 15.63
C THR A 75 -0.61 -14.09 16.30
N ARG A 76 -1.54 -13.54 15.51
CA ARG A 76 -2.74 -12.83 15.98
C ARG A 76 -3.98 -13.58 15.48
N ASP A 77 -4.89 -13.93 16.38
CA ASP A 77 -6.10 -14.69 16.05
C ASP A 77 -5.83 -15.98 15.25
N GLY A 78 -4.71 -16.66 15.56
CA GLY A 78 -4.27 -17.88 14.88
C GLY A 78 -3.66 -17.66 13.49
N ARG A 79 -3.49 -16.41 13.05
CA ARG A 79 -2.89 -16.06 11.76
C ARG A 79 -1.49 -15.49 11.93
N PRO A 80 -0.51 -15.93 11.12
CA PRO A 80 0.83 -15.35 11.13
C PRO A 80 0.80 -13.94 10.49
N MET A 81 1.46 -12.97 11.14
CA MET A 81 1.49 -11.58 10.69
C MET A 81 2.82 -10.90 11.05
N GLN A 82 3.16 -9.86 10.29
CA GLN A 82 4.18 -8.87 10.66
C GLN A 82 3.49 -7.58 11.10
N VAL A 83 3.84 -7.07 12.28
CA VAL A 83 3.26 -5.83 12.83
C VAL A 83 4.33 -4.84 13.24
N SER A 84 4.07 -3.54 13.12
CA SER A 84 5.00 -2.49 13.62
C SER A 84 4.76 -2.13 15.10
N VAL A 85 3.63 -2.58 15.67
CA VAL A 85 3.21 -2.37 17.04
C VAL A 85 2.63 -3.66 17.58
N LEU A 86 3.06 -4.06 18.77
CA LEU A 86 2.57 -5.25 19.47
C LEU A 86 1.29 -4.92 20.25
N GLU A 87 0.35 -5.87 20.25
CA GLU A 87 -0.88 -5.83 21.03
C GLU A 87 -0.89 -6.93 22.09
N GLU A 88 -1.78 -6.81 23.09
CA GLU A 88 -1.78 -7.70 24.26
C GLU A 88 -2.00 -9.18 23.92
N HIS A 89 -2.76 -9.46 22.85
CA HIS A 89 -3.10 -10.80 22.42
C HIS A 89 -2.13 -11.37 21.37
N ASP A 90 -1.08 -10.63 21.01
CA ASP A 90 -0.05 -11.12 20.10
C ASP A 90 0.80 -12.21 20.77
N LYS A 91 1.08 -13.28 20.01
CA LYS A 91 1.98 -14.34 20.43
C LYS A 91 3.25 -14.33 19.59
N PRO A 92 4.45 -14.47 20.18
CA PRO A 92 5.68 -14.48 19.42
C PRO A 92 5.69 -15.68 18.45
N ARG A 93 6.26 -15.47 17.27
CA ARG A 93 6.38 -16.47 16.21
C ARG A 93 7.84 -16.60 15.77
N GLN A 94 8.23 -17.82 15.38
CA GLN A 94 9.49 -18.09 14.70
C GLN A 94 9.33 -17.96 13.18
N PRO A 95 10.38 -17.60 12.43
CA PRO A 95 10.34 -17.53 10.97
C PRO A 95 10.08 -18.94 10.42
N ASP A 96 9.42 -19.04 9.28
CA ASP A 96 9.19 -20.30 8.58
C ASP A 96 9.63 -20.19 7.11
N GLU A 97 9.21 -21.13 6.25
CA GLU A 97 9.58 -21.16 4.83
C GLU A 97 9.18 -19.89 4.06
N SER A 98 8.24 -19.10 4.59
CA SER A 98 7.83 -17.81 4.01
C SER A 98 8.75 -16.63 4.40
N GLY A 99 9.77 -16.89 5.23
CA GLY A 99 10.75 -15.90 5.68
C GLY A 99 10.48 -15.42 7.09
N PHE A 100 10.82 -14.15 7.36
CA PHE A 100 10.40 -13.45 8.57
C PHE A 100 8.86 -13.48 8.58
#